data_AF-A0A3D0ERS1-F1
#
_entry.id   AF-A0A3D0ERS1-F1
#
_cell.length_a   1.000
_cell.length_b   1.000
_cell.length_c   1.000
_cell.angle_alpha   90.00
_cell.angle_beta   90.00
_cell.angle_gamma   90.00
#
_symmetry.space_group_name_H-M   'P 1'
#
loop_
_entity.id
_entity.type
_entity.pdbx_description
1 polymer ?
#
loop_
_entity_poly.entity_id
_entity_poly.type
_entity_poly.pdbx_seq_one_letter_code
_entity_poly.pdbx_strand_id
1 'polypeptide(L)'
;MIPELRISSDWGLEVAILSEMQRNQASNRICQVDISDAYDHKHQDLSEDDKSAGLSRMSIDITKVLIRKLATRGYCFGPDVFRTLKATYFRLALDMVHYYQADAEINGLSFDIDLEERAVELFAENIMHAGEAFTDNPMETPFIPSWNRVNSAIPDLTSRLRIAVEKDNAELR
;
A
#
# COMPACT_ATOMS: atom_id res chain seq x y z
N MET A 1 -17.90 0.88 12.38
CA MET A 1 -16.71 1.56 11.85
C MET A 1 -15.84 1.94 13.04
N ILE A 2 -14.52 1.70 13.02
CA ILE A 2 -13.63 2.12 14.12
C ILE A 2 -13.49 3.65 14.01
N PRO A 3 -14.10 4.45 14.90
CA PRO A 3 -14.23 5.92 14.70
C PRO A 3 -12.89 6.66 14.70
N GLU A 4 -11.88 6.03 15.29
CA GLU A 4 -10.52 6.53 15.46
C GLU A 4 -9.61 6.20 14.27
N LEU A 5 -10.06 5.35 13.34
CA LEU A 5 -9.25 4.87 12.23
C LEU A 5 -8.76 6.04 11.36
N ARG A 6 -7.45 6.10 11.17
CA ARG A 6 -6.79 7.05 10.26
C ARG A 6 -6.44 6.33 8.97
N ILE A 7 -7.04 6.75 7.87
CA ILE A 7 -6.96 6.07 6.59
C ILE A 7 -5.98 6.83 5.69
N SER A 8 -5.13 6.12 4.94
CA SER A 8 -4.33 6.73 3.87
C SER A 8 -5.23 7.00 2.67
N SER A 9 -5.05 8.13 1.99
CA SER A 9 -5.48 8.22 0.59
C SER A 9 -4.60 7.32 -0.27
N ASP A 10 -5.10 6.90 -1.44
CA ASP A 10 -4.36 6.14 -2.48
C ASP A 10 -4.14 4.64 -2.22
N TRP A 11 -3.24 4.02 -3.00
CA TRP A 11 -2.93 2.58 -2.98
C TRP A 11 -2.38 2.06 -1.64
N GLY A 12 -2.06 2.96 -0.72
CA GLY A 12 -1.69 2.62 0.66
C GLY A 12 -2.87 2.30 1.58
N LEU A 13 -4.11 2.36 1.10
CA LEU A 13 -5.31 2.15 1.90
C LEU A 13 -5.27 0.85 2.70
N GLU A 14 -5.02 -0.27 2.02
CA GLU A 14 -5.05 -1.61 2.61
C GLU A 14 -3.94 -1.78 3.64
N VAL A 15 -2.72 -1.38 3.30
CA VAL A 15 -1.55 -1.40 4.20
C VAL A 15 -1.79 -0.50 5.42
N ALA A 16 -2.40 0.66 5.22
CA ALA A 16 -2.73 1.57 6.32
C ALA A 16 -3.80 0.96 7.24
N ILE A 17 -4.85 0.34 6.70
CA ILE A 17 -5.87 -0.36 7.47
C ILE A 17 -5.25 -1.51 8.25
N LEU A 18 -4.44 -2.34 7.61
CA LEU A 18 -3.77 -3.47 8.26
C LEU A 18 -2.85 -3.00 9.39
N SER A 19 -2.10 -1.91 9.17
CA SER A 19 -1.25 -1.30 10.20
C SER A 19 -2.05 -0.79 11.40
N GLU A 20 -3.22 -0.17 11.17
CA GLU A 20 -4.09 0.26 12.26
C GLU A 20 -4.74 -0.94 12.98
N MET A 21 -5.08 -2.02 12.29
CA MET A 21 -5.61 -3.23 12.92
C MET A 21 -4.55 -3.89 13.79
N GLN A 22 -3.34 -4.06 13.26
CA GLN A 22 -2.20 -4.63 13.98
C GLN A 22 -1.85 -3.81 15.24
N ARG A 23 -2.02 -2.48 15.20
CA ARG A 23 -1.75 -1.61 16.34
C ARG A 23 -2.84 -1.66 17.41
N ASN A 24 -4.11 -1.71 17.00
CA ASN A 24 -5.25 -1.52 17.89
C ASN A 24 -5.93 -2.85 18.31
N GLN A 25 -5.57 -3.98 17.69
CA GLN A 25 -6.14 -5.30 17.98
C GLN A 25 -5.02 -6.30 18.32
N ALA A 26 -5.31 -7.23 19.23
CA ALA A 26 -4.45 -8.37 19.48
C ALA A 26 -4.44 -9.29 18.24
N SER A 27 -3.29 -9.89 17.90
CA SER A 27 -3.15 -10.71 16.69
C SER A 27 -4.14 -11.88 16.62
N ASN A 28 -4.54 -12.44 17.77
CA ASN A 28 -5.55 -13.51 17.84
C ASN A 28 -6.98 -13.05 17.54
N ARG A 29 -7.20 -11.76 17.31
CA ARG A 29 -8.47 -11.17 16.84
C ARG A 29 -8.44 -10.85 15.34
N ILE A 30 -7.33 -11.12 14.66
CA ILE A 30 -7.16 -10.97 13.22
C ILE A 30 -7.10 -12.37 12.63
N CYS A 31 -7.87 -12.62 11.58
CA CYS A 31 -7.84 -13.88 10.85
C CYS A 31 -7.84 -13.60 9.35
N GLN A 32 -7.32 -14.56 8.59
CA GLN A 32 -7.45 -14.64 7.15
C GLN A 32 -8.29 -15.87 6.84
N VAL A 33 -9.18 -15.77 5.86
CA VAL A 33 -10.08 -16.85 5.45
C VAL A 33 -9.93 -16.98 3.94
N ASP A 34 -9.92 -18.21 3.46
CA ASP A 34 -9.95 -18.49 2.02
C ASP A 34 -11.34 -18.18 1.46
N ILE A 35 -11.39 -17.46 0.35
CA ILE A 35 -12.63 -16.93 -0.24
C ILE A 35 -12.99 -17.70 -1.51
N SER A 36 -12.00 -18.26 -2.22
CA SER A 36 -12.23 -18.93 -3.51
C SER A 36 -11.04 -19.79 -3.92
N ASP A 37 -11.32 -20.95 -4.52
CA ASP A 37 -10.28 -21.83 -5.09
C ASP A 37 -9.46 -21.15 -6.19
N ALA A 38 -10.08 -20.23 -6.94
CA ALA A 38 -9.44 -19.46 -8.00
C ALA A 38 -9.90 -18.00 -7.94
N TYR A 39 -8.94 -17.09 -7.95
CA TYR A 39 -9.16 -15.65 -7.98
C TYR A 39 -8.52 -15.06 -9.23
N ASP A 40 -9.35 -14.62 -10.16
CA ASP A 40 -8.89 -13.83 -11.31
C ASP A 40 -8.86 -12.36 -10.93
N HIS A 41 -7.75 -11.70 -11.25
CA HIS A 41 -7.50 -10.32 -10.85
C HIS A 41 -7.00 -9.53 -12.04
N LYS A 42 -7.31 -8.23 -12.05
CA LYS A 42 -6.85 -7.34 -13.10
C LYS A 42 -5.33 -7.21 -13.02
N HIS A 43 -4.64 -7.77 -14.01
CA HIS A 43 -3.21 -7.54 -14.19
C HIS A 43 -2.95 -6.09 -14.59
N GLN A 44 -1.91 -5.52 -14.00
CA GLN A 44 -1.46 -4.16 -14.23
C GLN A 44 -0.08 -4.21 -14.85
N ASP A 45 0.20 -3.27 -15.76
CA ASP A 45 1.51 -3.17 -16.37
C ASP A 45 2.56 -2.78 -15.33
N LEU A 46 3.80 -3.21 -15.54
CA LEU A 46 4.92 -2.85 -14.69
C LEU A 46 5.17 -1.33 -14.70
N SER A 47 4.92 -0.68 -15.85
CA SER A 47 5.09 0.76 -16.09
C SER A 47 6.52 1.25 -15.79
N GLU A 48 7.52 0.59 -16.41
CA GLU A 48 8.95 0.92 -16.27
C GLU A 48 9.26 2.39 -16.63
N ASP A 49 8.63 2.89 -17.69
CA ASP A 49 8.84 4.26 -18.20
C ASP A 49 7.89 5.30 -17.61
N ASP A 50 6.88 4.89 -16.81
CA ASP A 50 5.89 5.79 -16.22
C ASP A 50 5.64 5.47 -14.73
N LYS A 51 6.31 6.24 -13.88
CA LYS A 51 6.20 6.15 -12.41
C LYS A 51 4.84 6.60 -11.86
N SER A 52 3.97 7.16 -12.69
CA SER A 52 2.61 7.59 -12.32
C SER A 52 1.53 6.56 -12.65
N ALA A 53 1.91 5.42 -13.25
CA ALA A 53 1.00 4.36 -13.65
C ALA A 53 1.42 2.98 -13.11
N GLY A 54 0.50 2.01 -13.27
CA GLY A 54 0.75 0.59 -13.05
C GLY A 54 1.38 0.24 -11.70
N LEU A 55 2.18 -0.83 -11.71
CA LEU A 55 2.84 -1.35 -10.51
C LEU A 55 3.93 -0.39 -10.00
N SER A 56 4.56 0.37 -10.90
CA SER A 56 5.54 1.39 -10.53
C SER A 56 4.95 2.40 -9.52
N ARG A 57 3.83 3.05 -9.87
CA ARG A 57 3.14 3.97 -8.96
C ARG A 57 2.71 3.30 -7.66
N MET A 58 2.13 2.10 -7.74
CA MET A 58 1.66 1.38 -6.55
C MET A 58 2.80 1.12 -5.56
N SER A 59 3.96 0.68 -6.05
CA SER A 59 5.13 0.42 -5.21
C SER A 59 5.66 1.69 -4.51
N ILE A 60 5.65 2.85 -5.21
CA ILE A 60 6.02 4.15 -4.63
C ILE A 60 5.02 4.54 -3.54
N ASP A 61 3.71 4.42 -3.81
CA ASP A 61 2.65 4.78 -2.86
C ASP A 61 2.71 3.90 -1.59
N ILE A 62 2.85 2.58 -1.74
CA ILE A 62 3.01 1.65 -0.62
C ILE A 62 4.26 1.98 0.19
N THR A 63 5.39 2.23 -0.46
CA THR A 63 6.66 2.54 0.23
C THR A 63 6.54 3.84 1.04
N LYS A 64 5.94 4.90 0.47
CA LYS A 64 5.67 6.15 1.21
C LYS A 64 4.80 5.90 2.44
N VAL A 65 3.76 5.07 2.32
CA VAL A 65 2.87 4.74 3.45
C VAL A 65 3.62 4.01 4.56
N LEU A 66 4.46 3.02 4.21
CA LEU A 66 5.28 2.29 5.18
C LEU A 66 6.27 3.22 5.91
N ILE A 67 7.00 4.05 5.16
CA ILE A 67 7.95 5.03 5.73
C ILE A 67 7.22 5.97 6.68
N ARG A 68 6.10 6.57 6.26
CA ARG A 68 5.31 7.49 7.09
C ARG A 68 4.76 6.82 8.34
N LYS A 69 4.22 5.60 8.23
CA LYS A 69 3.72 4.85 9.38
C LYS A 69 4.83 4.56 10.38
N LEU A 70 6.00 4.10 9.92
CA LEU A 70 7.15 3.88 10.80
C LEU A 70 7.66 5.19 11.42
N ALA A 71 7.72 6.28 10.66
CA ALA A 71 8.08 7.60 11.19
C ALA A 71 7.16 8.05 12.33
N THR A 72 5.85 7.80 12.23
CA THR A 72 4.90 8.10 13.33
C THR A 72 5.15 7.27 14.61
N ARG A 73 5.92 6.17 14.51
CA ARG A 73 6.37 5.35 15.63
C ARG A 73 7.75 5.74 16.15
N GLY A 74 8.35 6.81 15.63
CA GLY A 74 9.65 7.33 16.05
C GLY A 74 10.85 6.78 15.29
N TYR A 75 10.63 6.05 14.18
CA TYR A 75 11.74 5.64 13.30
C TYR A 75 12.26 6.84 12.51
N CYS A 76 13.57 7.05 12.56
CA CYS A 76 14.22 8.11 11.80
C CYS A 76 14.57 7.59 10.40
N PHE A 77 14.14 8.31 9.38
CA PHE A 77 14.51 8.04 7.99
C PHE A 77 15.38 9.18 7.46
N GLY A 78 16.42 8.80 6.73
CA GLY A 78 17.31 9.71 6.05
C GLY A 78 17.94 9.02 4.84
N PRO A 79 18.73 9.75 4.03
CA PRO A 79 19.27 9.23 2.78
C PRO A 79 19.99 7.89 2.91
N ASP A 80 20.74 7.67 3.99
CA ASP A 80 21.48 6.43 4.21
C ASP A 80 20.57 5.24 4.56
N VAL A 81 19.47 5.51 5.28
CA VAL A 81 18.44 4.49 5.55
C VAL A 81 17.76 4.06 4.25
N PHE A 82 17.46 4.99 3.33
CA PHE A 82 16.87 4.64 2.04
C PHE A 82 17.83 3.84 1.16
N ARG A 83 19.11 4.23 1.10
CA ARG A 83 20.15 3.48 0.35
C ARG A 83 20.30 2.05 0.86
N THR A 84 20.35 1.88 2.19
CA THR A 84 20.49 0.57 2.81
C THR A 84 19.21 -0.26 2.66
N LEU A 85 18.03 0.35 2.77
CA LEU A 85 16.75 -0.31 2.51
C LEU A 85 16.66 -0.79 1.06
N LYS A 86 17.01 0.06 0.09
CA LYS A 86 17.08 -0.28 -1.34
C LYS A 86 18.00 -1.47 -1.60
N ALA A 87 19.21 -1.45 -1.04
CA ALA A 87 20.17 -2.54 -1.20
C ALA A 87 19.70 -3.85 -0.55
N THR A 88 19.08 -3.75 0.63
CA THR A 88 18.53 -4.91 1.36
C THR A 88 17.36 -5.53 0.59
N TYR A 89 16.42 -4.69 0.14
CA TYR A 89 15.31 -5.11 -0.71
C TYR A 89 15.81 -5.81 -1.96
N PHE A 90 16.73 -5.19 -2.70
CA PHE A 90 17.25 -5.74 -3.95
C PHE A 90 17.86 -7.13 -3.76
N ARG A 91 18.69 -7.31 -2.73
CA ARG A 91 19.28 -8.62 -2.41
C ARG A 91 18.21 -9.67 -2.10
N LEU A 92 17.30 -9.36 -1.18
CA LEU A 92 16.26 -10.30 -0.76
C LEU A 92 15.31 -10.64 -1.90
N ALA A 93 14.96 -9.67 -2.73
CA ALA A 93 14.05 -9.85 -3.84
C ALA A 93 14.67 -10.77 -4.91
N LEU A 94 15.96 -10.65 -5.23
CA LEU A 94 16.65 -11.60 -6.12
C LEU A 94 16.65 -13.02 -5.55
N ASP A 95 16.87 -13.18 -4.25
CA ASP A 95 16.77 -14.50 -3.61
C ASP A 95 15.33 -15.06 -3.74
N MET A 96 14.30 -14.21 -3.58
CA MET A 96 12.90 -14.59 -3.77
C MET A 96 12.56 -14.98 -5.21
N VAL A 97 13.12 -14.30 -6.21
CA VAL A 97 12.95 -14.67 -7.63
C VAL A 97 13.39 -16.11 -7.86
N HIS A 98 14.54 -16.52 -7.31
CA HIS A 98 15.00 -17.91 -7.42
C HIS A 98 14.10 -18.91 -6.68
N TYR A 99 13.59 -18.55 -5.50
CA TYR A 99 12.65 -19.42 -4.78
C TYR A 99 11.34 -19.62 -5.56
N TYR A 100 10.79 -18.55 -6.13
CA TYR A 100 9.56 -18.63 -6.91
C TYR A 100 9.76 -19.28 -8.28
N GLN A 101 10.95 -19.19 -8.87
CA GLN A 101 11.32 -19.97 -10.04
C GLN A 101 11.23 -21.48 -9.75
N ALA A 102 11.82 -21.93 -8.63
CA ALA A 102 11.78 -23.33 -8.23
C ALA A 102 10.36 -23.79 -7.89
N ASP A 103 9.56 -22.93 -7.24
CA ASP A 103 8.15 -23.21 -6.96
C ASP A 103 7.34 -23.34 -8.25
N ALA A 104 7.53 -22.44 -9.21
CA ALA A 104 6.90 -22.52 -10.53
C ALA A 104 7.27 -23.82 -11.26
N GLU A 105 8.55 -24.22 -11.24
CA GLU A 105 9.02 -25.46 -11.88
C GLU A 105 8.35 -26.70 -11.29
N ILE A 106 8.26 -26.81 -9.96
CA ILE A 106 7.60 -27.94 -9.27
C ILE A 106 6.10 -28.00 -9.62
N ASN A 107 5.46 -26.84 -9.79
CA ASN A 107 4.05 -26.74 -10.14
C ASN A 107 3.79 -26.77 -11.67
N GLY A 108 4.83 -26.91 -12.49
CA GLY A 108 4.71 -26.94 -13.96
C GLY A 108 4.26 -25.61 -14.58
N LEU A 109 4.51 -24.49 -13.90
CA LEU A 109 4.20 -23.13 -14.35
C LEU A 109 5.39 -22.51 -15.08
N SER A 110 5.10 -21.65 -16.06
CA SER A 110 6.13 -20.84 -16.73
C SER A 110 6.58 -19.70 -15.81
N PHE A 111 7.89 -19.43 -15.80
CA PHE A 111 8.48 -18.35 -15.00
C PHE A 111 9.48 -17.56 -15.85
N ASP A 112 9.30 -16.24 -15.95
CA ASP A 112 10.15 -15.35 -16.73
C ASP A 112 11.10 -14.58 -15.80
N ILE A 113 12.33 -15.07 -15.67
CA ILE A 113 13.32 -14.49 -14.76
C ILE A 113 13.70 -13.06 -15.16
N ASP A 114 13.79 -12.76 -16.46
CA ASP A 114 14.18 -11.42 -16.92
C ASP A 114 13.12 -10.39 -16.53
N LEU A 115 11.84 -10.72 -16.76
CA LEU A 115 10.74 -9.87 -16.37
C LEU A 115 10.70 -9.63 -14.85
N GLU A 116 10.91 -10.68 -14.06
CA GLU A 116 10.91 -10.61 -12.60
C GLU A 116 12.10 -9.80 -12.07
N GLU A 117 13.31 -9.99 -12.60
CA GLU A 117 14.48 -9.20 -12.21
C GLU A 117 14.33 -7.72 -12.58
N ARG A 118 13.76 -7.41 -13.76
CA ARG A 118 13.43 -6.01 -14.14
C ARG A 118 12.43 -5.38 -13.19
N ALA A 119 11.42 -6.13 -12.74
CA ALA A 119 10.50 -5.66 -11.71
C ALA A 119 11.22 -5.39 -10.38
N VAL A 120 12.15 -6.26 -9.97
CA VAL A 120 12.98 -6.06 -8.78
C VAL A 120 13.82 -4.79 -8.89
N GLU A 121 14.47 -4.54 -10.03
CA GLU A 121 15.23 -3.32 -10.28
C GLU A 121 14.37 -2.06 -10.17
N LEU A 122 13.21 -2.05 -10.84
CA LEU A 122 12.26 -0.95 -10.81
C LEU A 122 11.77 -0.66 -9.38
N PHE A 123 11.35 -1.69 -8.65
CA PHE A 123 10.86 -1.51 -7.28
C PHE A 123 11.97 -1.06 -6.33
N ALA A 124 13.21 -1.50 -6.54
CA ALA A 124 14.36 -0.99 -5.80
C ALA A 124 14.60 0.49 -6.08
N GLU A 125 14.48 0.95 -7.34
CA GLU A 125 14.53 2.37 -7.68
C GLU A 125 13.40 3.15 -7.00
N ASN A 126 12.19 2.61 -7.02
CA ASN A 126 11.00 3.24 -6.43
C ASN A 126 11.08 3.44 -4.91
N ILE A 127 11.86 2.62 -4.20
CA ILE A 127 12.18 2.86 -2.79
C ILE A 127 12.92 4.18 -2.59
N MET A 128 13.87 4.50 -3.49
CA MET A 128 14.61 5.76 -3.43
C MET A 128 13.68 6.95 -3.72
N HIS A 129 12.87 6.86 -4.78
CA HIS A 129 11.88 7.89 -5.13
C HIS A 129 10.90 8.18 -4.00
N ALA A 130 10.40 7.12 -3.34
CA ALA A 130 9.53 7.27 -2.18
C ALA A 130 10.23 7.95 -1.00
N GLY A 131 11.50 7.63 -0.76
CA GLY A 131 12.32 8.26 0.29
C GLY A 131 12.62 9.74 0.03
N GLU A 132 12.91 10.09 -1.23
CA GLU A 132 13.08 11.47 -1.67
C GLU A 132 11.79 12.27 -1.49
N ALA A 133 10.66 11.75 -1.98
CA ALA A 133 9.35 12.38 -1.80
C ALA A 133 8.98 12.59 -0.32
N PHE A 134 9.33 11.65 0.56
CA PHE A 134 9.15 11.79 2.00
C PHE A 134 10.02 12.90 2.59
N THR A 135 11.25 13.06 2.10
CA THR A 135 12.20 14.07 2.57
C THR A 135 11.81 15.47 2.11
N ASP A 136 11.35 15.61 0.87
CA ASP A 136 11.04 16.89 0.24
C ASP A 136 9.70 17.49 0.73
N ASN A 137 8.76 16.65 1.19
CA ASN A 137 7.44 17.07 1.65
C ASN A 137 7.17 16.70 3.12
N PRO A 138 7.92 17.26 4.09
CA PRO A 138 7.81 16.88 5.51
C PRO A 138 6.47 17.26 6.16
N MET A 139 5.71 18.18 5.54
CA MET A 139 4.40 18.63 6.02
C MET A 139 3.22 17.85 5.41
N GLU A 140 3.48 16.94 4.47
CA GLU A 140 2.42 16.15 3.87
C GLU A 140 1.74 15.29 4.95
N THR A 141 0.44 15.51 5.15
CA THR A 141 -0.30 14.76 6.15
C THR A 141 -0.53 13.34 5.66
N PRO A 142 -0.04 12.31 6.37
CA PRO A 142 -0.06 10.93 5.89
C PRO A 142 -1.45 10.31 5.83
N PHE A 143 -2.45 10.92 6.47
CA PHE A 143 -3.78 10.35 6.62
C PHE A 143 -4.86 11.40 6.41
N ILE A 144 -5.99 10.97 5.85
CA ILE A 144 -7.21 11.75 5.92
C ILE A 144 -7.65 11.89 7.39
N PRO A 145 -8.37 12.97 7.75
CA PRO A 145 -8.94 13.13 9.08
C PRO A 145 -9.75 11.90 9.52
N SER A 146 -9.64 11.50 10.80
CA SER A 146 -10.48 10.43 11.34
C SER A 146 -11.96 10.85 11.38
N TRP A 147 -12.87 9.87 11.41
CA TRP A 147 -14.31 10.15 11.52
C TRP A 147 -14.66 10.96 12.76
N ASN A 148 -13.95 10.78 13.88
CA ASN A 148 -14.10 11.64 15.05
C ASN A 148 -13.80 13.11 14.75
N ARG A 149 -12.73 13.40 13.99
CA ARG A 149 -12.38 14.77 13.59
C ARG A 149 -13.39 15.33 12.59
N VAL A 150 -13.81 14.52 11.62
CA VAL A 150 -14.79 14.91 10.61
C VAL A 150 -16.15 15.22 11.25
N ASN A 151 -16.66 14.34 12.12
CA ASN A 151 -17.94 14.55 12.80
C ASN A 151 -17.90 15.74 13.78
N SER A 152 -16.75 16.00 14.40
CA SER A 152 -16.56 17.19 15.23
C SER A 152 -16.63 18.49 14.39
N ALA A 153 -16.04 18.48 13.19
CA ALA A 153 -16.04 19.64 12.30
C ALA A 153 -17.36 19.81 11.52
N ILE A 154 -18.04 18.72 11.18
CA ILE A 154 -19.27 18.70 10.38
C ILE A 154 -20.26 17.69 11.02
N PRO A 155 -20.98 18.08 12.09
CA PRO A 155 -21.83 17.16 12.87
C PRO A 155 -22.98 16.52 12.08
N ASP A 156 -23.44 17.16 11.00
CA ASP A 156 -24.56 16.69 10.18
C ASP A 156 -24.11 15.90 8.93
N LEU A 157 -22.81 15.65 8.77
CA LEU A 157 -22.25 15.02 7.57
C LEU A 157 -22.88 13.64 7.30
N THR A 158 -23.03 12.81 8.33
CA THR A 158 -23.60 11.45 8.17
C THR A 158 -25.03 11.52 7.63
N SER A 159 -25.83 12.46 8.12
CA SER A 159 -27.19 12.69 7.63
C SER A 159 -27.21 13.15 6.19
N ARG A 160 -26.29 14.06 5.80
CA ARG A 160 -26.14 14.55 4.43
C ARG A 160 -25.72 13.44 3.47
N LEU A 161 -24.77 12.59 3.87
CA LEU A 161 -24.32 11.44 3.11
C LEU A 161 -25.46 10.44 2.88
N ARG A 162 -26.23 10.13 3.92
CA ARG A 162 -27.41 9.25 3.80
C ARG A 162 -28.41 9.80 2.77
N ILE A 163 -28.75 11.09 2.87
CA ILE A 163 -29.69 11.73 1.95
C ILE A 163 -29.14 11.71 0.51
N ALA A 164 -27.84 11.95 0.32
CA ALA A 164 -27.22 11.91 -1.00
C ALA A 164 -27.30 10.51 -1.62
N VAL A 165 -26.97 9.47 -0.86
CA VAL A 165 -27.06 8.06 -1.31
C VAL A 165 -28.52 7.66 -1.60
N GLU A 166 -29.47 8.10 -0.78
CA GLU A 166 -30.90 7.86 -1.02
C GLU A 166 -31.38 8.50 -2.32
N LYS A 167 -30.90 9.71 -2.64
CA LYS A 167 -31.22 10.39 -3.91
C LYS A 167 -30.59 9.68 -5.11
N ASP A 168 -29.31 9.33 -5.03
CA ASP A 168 -28.59 8.63 -6.10
C ASP A 168 -29.24 7.27 -6.43
N ASN A 169 -29.61 6.50 -5.40
CA ASN A 169 -30.34 5.25 -5.57
C ASN A 169 -31.76 5.42 -6.17
N ALA A 170 -32.38 6.59 -5.96
CA ALA A 170 -33.68 6.90 -6.53
C ALA A 170 -33.58 7.32 -8.01
N GLU A 171 -32.45 7.88 -8.45
CA GLU A 171 -32.18 8.20 -9.86
C GLU A 171 -31.90 6.95 -10.71
N LEU A 172 -31.45 5.86 -10.08
CA LEU A 172 -31.21 4.56 -10.72
C LEU A 172 -32.45 3.65 -10.80
N ARG A 173 -33.63 4.12 -10.35
CA ARG A 173 -34.91 3.40 -10.41
C ARG A 173 -35.85 4.01 -11.45
#